data_AF-A0A2E8D9X8-F1
#
_entry.id   AF-A0A2E8D9X8-F1
#
_cell.length_a   1.000
_cell.length_b   1.000
_cell.length_c   1.000
_cell.angle_alpha   90.00
_cell.angle_beta   90.00
_cell.angle_gamma   90.00
#
_symmetry.space_group_name_H-M   'P 1'
#
loop_
_entity.id
_entity.type
_entity.pdbx_description
1 polymer ?
#
loop_
_entity_poly.entity_id
_entity_poly.type
_entity_poly.pdbx_seq_one_letter_code
_entity_poly.pdbx_strand_id
1 'polypeptide(L)'
;MVYVAVGQDPEHGEGVGHVWCLDPTKRGIAPVDASAALAEVDVAHKAIDALIENLPVGDLRSGALRSAQQELRESKQAIQSLALLQHDVSPQLAVKLKKENRVPVEHRRLQAVIEEEGEVAIDNPNSAVVWHYTEFDQTGDGEIDFEEQMHRSCGTVAIQNDLLYIADFSGLFHCLDAKSGKVHWTYDMLAAAWGSPCIVDGHVYIGDEDGDVCIFELSAEPHEPIAEINMGNSVYSTPIVANNILYIANKTHIFAIEAPKGAE
;
A
#
# COMPACT_ATOMS: atom_id res chain seq x y z
N MET A 1 -11.00 6.49 -5.15
CA MET A 1 -10.16 5.78 -4.17
C MET A 1 -9.60 4.53 -4.81
N VAL A 2 -8.40 4.13 -4.43
CA VAL A 2 -7.81 2.83 -4.74
C VAL A 2 -7.58 2.12 -3.42
N TYR A 3 -7.95 0.85 -3.34
CA TYR A 3 -7.76 0.03 -2.15
C TYR A 3 -6.75 -1.04 -2.44
N VAL A 4 -5.78 -1.20 -1.55
CA VAL A 4 -4.68 -2.15 -1.72
C VAL A 4 -4.51 -2.92 -0.44
N ALA A 5 -4.67 -4.24 -0.53
CA ALA A 5 -4.31 -5.16 0.52
C ALA A 5 -2.94 -5.75 0.23
N VAL A 6 -2.05 -5.68 1.21
CA VAL A 6 -0.72 -6.28 1.14
C VAL A 6 -0.40 -6.93 2.47
N GLY A 7 0.50 -7.89 2.48
CA GLY A 7 1.01 -8.48 3.72
C GLY A 7 2.49 -8.78 3.59
N GLN A 8 3.13 -9.03 4.73
CA GLN A 8 4.53 -9.44 4.77
C GLN A 8 4.75 -10.81 4.10
N ASP A 9 6.00 -11.18 3.84
CA ASP A 9 6.37 -12.47 3.23
C ASP A 9 6.16 -13.64 4.22
N PRO A 10 5.74 -14.85 3.76
CA PRO A 10 5.54 -16.02 4.63
C PRO A 10 6.74 -16.48 5.46
N GLU A 11 7.96 -16.06 5.14
CA GLU A 11 9.12 -16.33 6.00
C GLU A 11 8.99 -15.74 7.43
N HIS A 12 8.00 -14.86 7.66
CA HIS A 12 7.71 -14.23 8.96
C HIS A 12 6.52 -14.87 9.72
N GLY A 13 5.96 -16.00 9.26
CA GLY A 13 4.83 -16.66 9.93
C GLY A 13 3.50 -15.91 9.76
N GLU A 14 2.82 -15.63 10.88
CA GLU A 14 1.66 -14.71 10.99
C GLU A 14 2.12 -13.27 10.79
N GLY A 15 2.55 -12.96 9.56
CA GLY A 15 3.01 -11.62 9.24
C GLY A 15 1.85 -10.61 9.27
N VAL A 16 2.20 -9.37 9.54
CA VAL A 16 1.24 -8.26 9.57
C VAL A 16 0.67 -8.02 8.17
N GLY A 17 -0.64 -7.87 8.10
CA GLY A 17 -1.38 -7.42 6.94
C GLY A 17 -1.67 -5.94 6.96
N HIS A 18 -1.90 -5.37 5.79
CA HIS A 18 -2.19 -3.96 5.65
C HIS A 18 -3.25 -3.75 4.59
N VAL A 19 -4.26 -2.95 4.92
CA VAL A 19 -5.25 -2.47 3.97
C VAL A 19 -5.10 -0.95 3.86
N TRP A 20 -4.81 -0.48 2.65
CA TRP A 20 -4.59 0.93 2.36
C TRP A 20 -5.73 1.48 1.52
N CYS A 21 -6.23 2.66 1.87
CA CYS A 21 -7.01 3.48 0.97
C CYS A 21 -6.18 4.65 0.47
N LEU A 22 -6.07 4.77 -0.85
CA LEU A 22 -5.25 5.74 -1.54
C LEU A 22 -6.11 6.67 -2.40
N ASP A 23 -5.76 7.94 -2.41
CA ASP A 23 -6.24 8.91 -3.39
C ASP A 23 -5.35 8.84 -4.66
N PRO A 24 -5.84 8.24 -5.77
CA PRO A 24 -5.05 8.10 -6.99
C PRO A 24 -4.79 9.43 -7.72
N THR A 25 -5.36 10.54 -7.24
CA THR A 25 -5.14 11.87 -7.80
C THR A 25 -3.95 12.58 -7.16
N LYS A 26 -3.50 12.15 -5.98
CA LYS A 26 -2.33 12.71 -5.30
C LYS A 26 -1.05 12.42 -6.11
N ARG A 27 -0.13 13.36 -6.05
CA ARG A 27 1.18 13.31 -6.71
C ARG A 27 2.21 13.74 -5.67
N GLY A 28 3.44 13.25 -5.84
CA GLY A 28 4.57 13.69 -5.04
C GLY A 28 4.89 15.17 -5.26
N ILE A 29 6.07 15.60 -4.84
CA ILE A 29 6.49 17.00 -5.08
C ILE A 29 6.41 17.28 -6.58
N ALA A 30 5.80 18.41 -6.94
CA ALA A 30 5.61 18.81 -8.33
C ALA A 30 6.92 18.62 -9.11
N PRO A 31 6.87 18.14 -10.37
CA PRO A 31 8.05 18.02 -11.19
C PRO A 31 8.69 19.40 -11.32
N VAL A 32 9.73 19.66 -10.51
CA VAL A 32 10.87 20.37 -11.07
C VAL A 32 11.24 19.52 -12.27
N ASP A 33 11.40 20.12 -13.45
CA ASP A 33 12.01 19.38 -14.57
C ASP A 33 13.46 19.12 -14.17
N ALA A 34 13.64 18.13 -13.29
CA ALA A 34 14.91 17.80 -12.68
C ALA A 34 15.87 17.37 -13.79
N SER A 35 15.35 16.81 -14.88
CA SER A 35 16.13 16.54 -16.08
C SER A 35 16.68 17.81 -16.72
N ALA A 36 15.84 18.82 -16.97
CA ALA A 36 16.29 20.10 -17.52
C ALA A 36 17.23 20.85 -16.56
N ALA A 37 16.88 20.93 -15.27
CA ALA A 37 17.72 21.59 -14.27
C ALA A 37 19.08 20.88 -14.08
N LEU A 38 19.12 19.55 -14.10
CA LEU A 38 20.38 18.79 -14.08
C LEU A 38 21.21 19.04 -15.34
N ALA A 39 20.57 19.14 -16.51
CA ALA A 39 21.26 19.44 -17.76
C ALA A 39 21.89 20.85 -17.74
N GLU A 40 21.19 21.86 -17.22
CA GLU A 40 21.73 23.22 -17.06
C GLU A 40 22.93 23.24 -16.11
N VAL A 41 22.81 22.55 -14.96
CA VAL A 41 23.91 22.43 -13.99
C VAL A 41 25.12 21.71 -14.61
N ASP A 42 24.91 20.65 -15.39
CA ASP A 42 25.99 19.93 -16.08
C ASP A 42 26.70 20.77 -17.15
N VAL A 43 25.95 21.61 -17.87
CA VAL A 43 26.54 22.58 -18.82
C VAL A 43 27.39 23.61 -18.08
N ALA A 44 26.89 24.15 -16.96
CA ALA A 44 27.63 25.10 -16.14
C ALA A 44 28.89 24.46 -15.52
N HIS A 45 28.80 23.20 -15.06
CA HIS A 45 29.95 22.44 -14.54
C HIS A 45 31.06 22.32 -15.57
N LYS A 46 30.72 21.87 -16.79
CA LYS A 46 31.68 21.73 -17.91
C LYS A 46 32.30 23.06 -18.30
N ALA A 47 31.53 24.16 -18.28
CA ALA A 47 32.04 25.48 -18.59
C ALA A 47 33.08 25.96 -17.55
N ILE A 48 32.83 25.72 -16.25
CA ILE A 48 33.78 26.06 -15.19
C ILE A 48 35.02 25.17 -15.23
N ASP A 49 34.87 23.87 -15.48
CA ASP A 49 35.99 22.94 -15.65
C ASP A 49 36.93 23.44 -16.77
N ALA A 50 36.36 23.77 -17.93
CA ALA A 50 37.11 24.30 -19.07
C ALA A 50 37.77 25.66 -18.76
N LEU A 51 37.11 26.53 -18.00
CA LEU A 51 37.72 27.80 -17.57
C LEU A 51 38.93 27.55 -16.66
N ILE A 52 38.84 26.60 -15.72
CA ILE A 52 39.93 26.29 -14.78
C ILE A 52 41.13 25.68 -15.51
N GLU A 53 40.91 24.77 -16.45
CA GLU A 53 41.98 24.13 -17.23
C GLU A 53 42.79 25.13 -18.07
N ASN A 54 42.17 26.23 -18.48
CA ASN A 54 42.80 27.27 -19.31
C ASN A 54 43.47 28.40 -18.49
N LEU A 55 43.45 28.35 -17.15
CA LEU A 55 44.07 29.40 -16.33
C LEU A 55 45.58 29.18 -16.13
N PRO A 56 46.37 30.26 -16.16
CA PRO A 56 47.77 30.20 -15.73
C PRO A 56 47.89 29.76 -14.27
N VAL A 57 48.97 29.04 -13.96
CA VAL A 57 49.29 28.65 -12.59
C VAL A 57 49.44 29.91 -11.72
N GLY A 58 48.67 30.00 -10.64
CA GLY A 58 48.69 31.14 -9.72
C GLY A 58 47.68 32.25 -10.04
N ASP A 59 46.79 32.07 -11.02
CA ASP A 59 45.73 33.04 -11.31
C ASP A 59 44.76 33.18 -10.11
N LEU A 60 44.55 34.41 -9.66
CA LEU A 60 43.67 34.77 -8.54
C LEU A 60 42.20 34.37 -8.78
N ARG A 61 41.78 34.21 -10.04
CA ARG A 61 40.41 33.76 -10.40
C ARG A 61 40.17 32.28 -10.09
N SER A 62 41.23 31.49 -9.96
CA SER A 62 41.14 30.05 -9.70
C SER A 62 40.41 29.72 -8.39
N GLY A 63 40.53 30.58 -7.36
CA GLY A 63 39.81 30.42 -6.10
C GLY A 63 38.31 30.58 -6.25
N ALA A 64 37.87 31.67 -6.90
CA ALA A 64 36.45 31.95 -7.13
C ALA A 64 35.79 30.88 -8.01
N LEU A 65 36.49 30.40 -9.06
CA LEU A 65 35.97 29.35 -9.93
C LEU A 65 35.83 28.01 -9.20
N ARG A 66 36.76 27.65 -8.31
CA ARG A 66 36.64 26.44 -7.47
C ARG A 66 35.47 26.53 -6.48
N SER A 67 35.22 27.71 -5.90
CA SER A 67 34.04 27.95 -5.06
C SER A 67 32.74 27.79 -5.84
N ALA A 68 32.62 28.40 -7.02
CA ALA A 68 31.44 28.24 -7.89
C ALA A 68 31.25 26.77 -8.33
N GLN A 69 32.34 26.05 -8.60
CA GLN A 69 32.32 24.61 -8.88
C GLN A 69 31.72 23.81 -7.73
N GLN A 70 32.04 24.16 -6.49
CA GLN A 70 31.52 23.50 -5.30
C GLN A 70 30.01 23.78 -5.12
N GLU A 71 29.58 25.04 -5.29
CA GLU A 71 28.17 25.42 -5.24
C GLU A 71 27.32 24.69 -6.30
N LEU A 72 27.86 24.51 -7.51
CA LEU A 72 27.20 23.72 -8.57
C LEU A 72 27.11 22.23 -8.20
N ARG A 73 28.12 21.65 -7.54
CA ARG A 73 28.05 20.25 -7.07
C ARG A 73 26.97 20.08 -6.02
N GLU A 74 26.89 21.00 -5.08
CA GLU A 74 25.86 21.02 -4.03
C GLU A 74 24.47 21.20 -4.63
N SER A 75 24.32 22.10 -5.62
CA SER A 75 23.06 22.32 -6.34
C SER A 75 22.63 21.06 -7.12
N LYS A 76 23.56 20.41 -7.83
CA LYS A 76 23.31 19.16 -8.54
C LYS A 76 22.79 18.07 -7.58
N GLN A 77 23.48 17.91 -6.46
CA GLN A 77 23.11 16.92 -5.45
C GLN A 77 21.72 17.21 -4.86
N ALA A 78 21.40 18.48 -4.59
CA ALA A 78 20.08 18.88 -4.10
C ALA A 78 18.96 18.57 -5.12
N ILE A 79 19.18 18.84 -6.42
CA ILE A 79 18.21 18.53 -7.48
C ILE A 79 17.99 17.02 -7.59
N GLN A 80 19.05 16.21 -7.54
CA GLN A 80 18.95 14.75 -7.56
C GLN A 80 18.17 14.22 -6.36
N SER A 81 18.42 14.74 -5.15
CA SER A 81 17.67 14.34 -3.96
C SER A 81 16.19 14.73 -4.03
N LEU A 82 15.85 15.87 -4.61
CA LEU A 82 14.45 16.28 -4.80
C LEU A 82 13.73 15.43 -5.84
N ALA A 83 14.43 14.94 -6.87
CA ALA A 83 13.85 14.07 -7.89
C ALA A 83 13.32 12.75 -7.30
N LEU A 84 13.91 12.26 -6.20
CA LEU A 84 13.40 11.09 -5.47
C LEU A 84 11.98 11.28 -4.95
N LEU A 85 11.57 12.53 -4.69
CA LEU A 85 10.24 12.85 -4.14
C LEU A 85 9.18 13.13 -5.22
N GLN A 86 9.55 13.16 -6.50
CA GLN A 86 8.67 13.59 -7.59
C GLN A 86 7.41 12.72 -7.73
N HIS A 87 7.52 11.46 -7.36
CA HIS A 87 6.44 10.48 -7.44
C HIS A 87 6.13 9.82 -6.09
N ASP A 88 6.78 10.28 -5.02
CA ASP A 88 6.64 9.69 -3.71
C ASP A 88 5.37 10.20 -3.01
N VAL A 89 4.38 9.31 -2.91
CA VAL A 89 3.09 9.54 -2.25
C VAL A 89 2.90 8.59 -1.06
N SER A 90 3.99 8.02 -0.56
CA SER A 90 4.01 7.22 0.67
C SER A 90 3.54 8.04 1.88
N PRO A 91 3.13 7.41 3.00
CA PRO A 91 2.75 8.13 4.21
C PRO A 91 3.90 8.91 4.83
N GLN A 92 5.14 8.41 4.69
CA GLN A 92 6.33 8.99 5.30
C GLN A 92 7.52 9.00 4.35
N LEU A 93 8.32 10.06 4.43
CA LEU A 93 9.57 10.20 3.69
C LEU A 93 10.76 9.85 4.59
N ALA A 94 11.68 9.04 4.08
CA ALA A 94 12.98 8.84 4.70
C ALA A 94 13.91 10.02 4.37
N VAL A 95 14.41 10.71 5.40
CA VAL A 95 15.27 11.88 5.23
C VAL A 95 16.45 11.85 6.19
N LYS A 96 17.57 12.47 5.79
CA LYS A 96 18.68 12.82 6.67
C LYS A 96 18.54 14.26 7.13
N LEU A 97 18.65 14.49 8.44
CA LEU A 97 18.58 15.83 9.01
C LEU A 97 19.97 16.49 8.95
N LYS A 98 20.11 17.56 8.15
CA LYS A 98 21.31 18.40 8.09
C LYS A 98 20.95 19.83 8.49
N LYS A 99 21.14 20.17 9.77
CA LYS A 99 20.68 21.45 10.35
C LYS A 99 19.17 21.64 10.12
N GLU A 100 18.77 22.69 9.40
CA GLU A 100 17.37 23.00 9.06
C GLU A 100 16.91 22.29 7.77
N ASN A 101 17.84 21.67 7.02
CA ASN A 101 17.53 21.01 5.75
C ASN A 101 17.21 19.53 5.94
N ARG A 102 16.21 19.08 5.18
CA ARG A 102 15.81 17.67 5.06
C ARG A 102 16.29 17.17 3.71
N VAL A 103 17.17 16.18 3.72
CA VAL A 103 17.70 15.59 2.48
C VAL A 103 17.07 14.22 2.30
N PRO A 104 16.26 13.98 1.25
CA PRO A 104 15.70 12.67 0.95
C PRO A 104 16.76 11.58 0.85
N VAL A 105 16.44 10.41 1.39
CA VAL A 105 17.25 9.20 1.29
C VAL A 105 16.75 8.37 0.11
N GLU A 106 17.66 7.73 -0.63
CA GLU A 106 17.30 6.82 -1.71
C GLU A 106 16.52 5.61 -1.18
N HIS A 107 15.53 5.16 -1.96
CA HIS A 107 14.74 3.99 -1.60
C HIS A 107 15.63 2.75 -1.50
N ARG A 108 15.53 2.04 -0.38
CA ARG A 108 16.21 0.75 -0.16
C ARG A 108 15.17 -0.35 -0.03
N ARG A 109 15.53 -1.56 -0.44
CA ARG A 109 14.61 -2.71 -0.45
C ARG A 109 14.20 -3.17 0.94
N LEU A 110 15.13 -3.18 1.91
CA LEU A 110 14.93 -3.83 3.21
C LEU A 110 14.54 -2.85 4.32
N GLN A 111 15.01 -1.61 4.25
CA GLN A 111 14.85 -0.66 5.34
C GLN A 111 14.85 0.77 4.81
N ALA A 112 13.79 1.53 5.13
CA ALA A 112 13.66 2.90 4.70
C ALA A 112 14.64 3.84 5.42
N VAL A 113 14.85 3.65 6.72
CA VAL A 113 15.60 4.56 7.60
C VAL A 113 16.68 3.81 8.38
N ILE A 114 17.92 4.31 8.34
CA ILE A 114 19.03 3.86 9.18
C ILE A 114 19.34 4.94 10.21
N GLU A 115 18.81 4.78 11.43
CA GLU A 115 18.92 5.79 12.49
C GLU A 115 20.37 6.09 12.88
N GLU A 116 21.25 5.08 12.85
CA GLU A 116 22.69 5.22 13.12
C GLU A 116 23.38 6.20 12.15
N GLU A 117 22.84 6.35 10.94
CA GLU A 117 23.32 7.30 9.94
C GLU A 117 22.67 8.69 10.07
N GLY A 118 21.85 8.91 11.10
CA GLY A 118 21.11 10.17 11.33
C GLY A 118 19.92 10.35 10.39
N GLU A 119 19.36 9.25 9.90
CA GLU A 119 18.14 9.24 9.09
C GLU A 119 16.91 9.15 9.98
N VAL A 120 15.79 9.71 9.52
CA VAL A 120 14.50 9.70 10.21
C VAL A 120 13.36 9.57 9.20
N ALA A 121 12.24 9.02 9.64
CA ALA A 121 10.97 9.09 8.91
C ALA A 121 10.22 10.36 9.31
N ILE A 122 9.69 11.08 8.33
CA ILE A 122 8.84 12.26 8.56
C ILE A 122 7.55 12.12 7.76
N ASP A 123 6.46 12.71 8.25
CA ASP A 123 5.19 12.70 7.52
C ASP A 123 5.34 13.32 6.13
N ASN A 124 4.78 12.65 5.13
CA ASN A 124 4.75 13.14 3.77
C ASN A 124 3.52 14.06 3.59
N PRO A 125 3.71 15.38 3.42
CA PRO A 125 2.58 16.29 3.17
C PRO A 125 1.84 15.99 1.86
N ASN A 126 2.45 15.22 0.95
CA ASN A 126 1.88 14.80 -0.33
C ASN A 126 1.41 13.34 -0.34
N SER A 127 1.28 12.71 0.84
CA SER A 127 0.80 11.34 0.94
C SER A 127 -0.50 11.13 0.16
N ALA A 128 -0.58 10.01 -0.56
CA ALA A 128 -1.82 9.52 -1.17
C ALA A 128 -2.67 8.74 -0.16
N VAL A 129 -2.10 8.35 0.98
CA VAL A 129 -2.82 7.58 2.00
C VAL A 129 -3.94 8.43 2.59
N VAL A 130 -5.16 7.94 2.45
CA VAL A 130 -6.36 8.50 3.09
C VAL A 130 -6.56 7.85 4.45
N TRP A 131 -6.47 6.53 4.49
CA TRP A 131 -6.45 5.74 5.72
C TRP A 131 -5.66 4.45 5.50
N HIS A 132 -5.22 3.85 6.61
CA HIS A 132 -4.49 2.59 6.68
C HIS A 132 -5.02 1.77 7.85
N TYR A 133 -5.28 0.49 7.60
CA TYR A 133 -5.72 -0.49 8.58
C TYR A 133 -4.69 -1.60 8.72
N THR A 134 -4.37 -1.95 9.97
CA THR A 134 -3.44 -3.02 10.34
C THR A 134 -3.88 -3.71 11.62
N GLU A 135 -4.47 -2.95 12.54
CA GLU A 135 -5.01 -3.39 13.82
C GLU A 135 -6.08 -2.40 14.29
N PHE A 136 -6.92 -2.82 15.23
CA PHE A 136 -7.89 -1.97 15.90
C PHE A 136 -8.17 -2.49 17.31
N ASP A 137 -8.06 -1.63 18.32
CA ASP A 137 -8.47 -1.99 19.69
C ASP A 137 -10.00 -1.84 19.79
N GLN A 138 -10.71 -2.96 19.73
CA GLN A 138 -12.17 -3.00 19.79
C GLN A 138 -12.66 -2.72 21.22
N THR A 139 -11.92 -3.20 22.21
CA THR A 139 -12.33 -3.17 23.63
C THR A 139 -11.94 -1.87 24.34
N GLY A 140 -10.95 -1.15 23.80
CA GLY A 140 -10.35 0.05 24.37
C GLY A 140 -9.44 -0.24 25.56
N ASP A 141 -8.97 -1.48 25.73
CA ASP A 141 -8.14 -1.89 26.88
C ASP A 141 -6.63 -1.74 26.65
N GLY A 142 -6.23 -1.42 25.41
CA GLY A 142 -4.84 -1.20 25.00
C GLY A 142 -4.07 -2.47 24.68
N GLU A 143 -4.69 -3.65 24.77
CA GLU A 143 -4.16 -4.89 24.22
C GLU A 143 -4.78 -5.12 22.83
N ILE A 144 -4.08 -5.84 21.97
CA ILE A 144 -4.56 -6.15 20.61
C ILE A 144 -4.67 -7.66 20.50
N ASP A 145 -5.92 -8.14 20.44
CA ASP A 145 -6.22 -9.55 20.25
C ASP A 145 -5.90 -10.03 18.83
N PHE A 146 -5.98 -11.33 18.60
CA PHE A 146 -5.68 -11.92 17.29
C PHE A 146 -6.68 -11.46 16.22
N GLU A 147 -7.97 -11.41 16.59
CA GLU A 147 -9.11 -10.99 15.77
C GLU A 147 -9.15 -9.47 15.52
N GLU A 148 -8.35 -8.73 16.29
CA GLU A 148 -8.18 -7.28 16.22
C GLU A 148 -7.07 -6.86 15.25
N GLN A 149 -6.42 -7.83 14.58
CA GLN A 149 -5.34 -7.61 13.63
C GLN A 149 -5.74 -8.00 12.22
N MET A 150 -5.29 -7.21 11.25
CA MET A 150 -5.25 -7.63 9.86
C MET A 150 -4.00 -8.47 9.65
N HIS A 151 -4.19 -9.71 9.21
CA HIS A 151 -3.07 -10.58 8.83
C HIS A 151 -2.83 -10.52 7.32
N ARG A 152 -1.81 -11.22 6.85
CA ARG A 152 -1.45 -11.27 5.43
C ARG A 152 -2.65 -11.66 4.56
N SER A 153 -2.81 -10.98 3.43
CA SER A 153 -3.83 -11.32 2.44
C SER A 153 -3.25 -11.30 1.03
N CYS A 154 -3.75 -12.19 0.16
CA CYS A 154 -3.62 -12.09 -1.29
C CYS A 154 -4.95 -11.77 -1.99
N GLY A 155 -6.04 -11.69 -1.22
CA GLY A 155 -7.34 -11.28 -1.71
C GLY A 155 -7.39 -9.79 -2.00
N THR A 156 -8.34 -9.41 -2.85
CA THR A 156 -8.70 -8.01 -3.09
C THR A 156 -9.96 -7.66 -2.30
N VAL A 157 -10.20 -6.39 -2.06
CA VAL A 157 -11.40 -5.95 -1.34
C VAL A 157 -12.66 -6.02 -2.22
N ALA A 158 -13.81 -6.31 -1.63
CA ALA A 158 -15.11 -6.07 -2.24
C ALA A 158 -15.82 -4.91 -1.53
N ILE A 159 -16.39 -3.98 -2.30
CA ILE A 159 -16.97 -2.76 -1.73
C ILE A 159 -18.37 -2.52 -2.29
N GLN A 160 -19.35 -2.33 -1.40
CA GLN A 160 -20.69 -1.87 -1.76
C GLN A 160 -21.29 -1.07 -0.59
N ASN A 161 -22.00 0.03 -0.88
CA ASN A 161 -22.66 0.86 0.14
C ASN A 161 -21.73 1.35 1.26
N ASP A 162 -20.51 1.76 0.90
CA ASP A 162 -19.44 2.14 1.84
C ASP A 162 -18.97 1.02 2.79
N LEU A 163 -19.40 -0.22 2.60
CA LEU A 163 -18.88 -1.39 3.30
C LEU A 163 -17.78 -2.04 2.47
N LEU A 164 -16.62 -2.25 3.08
CA LEU A 164 -15.46 -2.90 2.52
C LEU A 164 -15.27 -4.25 3.20
N TYR A 165 -15.20 -5.31 2.41
CA TYR A 165 -14.96 -6.67 2.87
C TYR A 165 -13.60 -7.15 2.39
N ILE A 166 -12.87 -7.82 3.29
CA ILE A 166 -11.61 -8.47 2.96
C ILE A 166 -11.33 -9.63 3.92
N ALA A 167 -10.76 -10.71 3.38
CA ALA A 167 -10.30 -11.84 4.18
C ALA A 167 -8.77 -11.91 4.21
N ASP A 168 -8.24 -12.53 5.25
CA ASP A 168 -6.83 -12.80 5.41
C ASP A 168 -6.50 -14.30 5.52
N PHE A 169 -5.20 -14.59 5.53
CA PHE A 169 -4.66 -15.95 5.59
C PHE A 169 -4.72 -16.58 6.97
N SER A 170 -5.05 -15.78 8.00
CA SER A 170 -5.31 -16.28 9.34
C SER A 170 -6.75 -16.78 9.49
N GLY A 171 -7.59 -16.58 8.46
CA GLY A 171 -8.98 -17.00 8.43
C GLY A 171 -9.95 -15.92 8.90
N LEU A 172 -9.45 -14.72 9.19
CA LEU A 172 -10.31 -13.62 9.59
C LEU A 172 -10.94 -12.95 8.37
N PHE A 173 -12.22 -12.63 8.50
CA PHE A 173 -13.00 -11.87 7.54
C PHE A 173 -13.43 -10.54 8.16
N HIS A 174 -12.96 -9.46 7.56
CA HIS A 174 -13.10 -8.10 8.09
C HIS A 174 -14.14 -7.32 7.29
N CYS A 175 -15.00 -6.59 7.99
CA CYS A 175 -15.88 -5.57 7.44
C CYS A 175 -15.48 -4.19 7.96
N LEU A 176 -15.23 -3.26 7.04
CA LEU A 176 -14.75 -1.91 7.34
C LEU A 176 -15.62 -0.86 6.65
N ASP A 177 -15.67 0.34 7.23
CA ASP A 177 -16.15 1.52 6.53
C ASP A 177 -15.12 1.92 5.45
N ALA A 178 -15.51 1.87 4.18
CA ALA A 178 -14.63 2.09 3.04
C ALA A 178 -14.07 3.53 2.96
N LYS A 179 -14.68 4.50 3.67
CA LYS A 179 -14.27 5.90 3.65
C LYS A 179 -13.26 6.25 4.74
N SER A 180 -13.34 5.59 5.88
CA SER A 180 -12.57 5.89 7.08
C SER A 180 -11.62 4.76 7.50
N GLY A 181 -11.83 3.54 7.02
CA GLY A 181 -11.08 2.36 7.47
C GLY A 181 -11.49 1.87 8.86
N LYS A 182 -12.56 2.44 9.45
CA LYS A 182 -13.05 2.00 10.74
C LYS A 182 -13.62 0.58 10.61
N VAL A 183 -13.19 -0.32 11.48
CA VAL A 183 -13.73 -1.68 11.54
C VAL A 183 -15.17 -1.65 12.06
N HIS A 184 -16.05 -2.34 11.34
CA HIS A 184 -17.41 -2.65 11.75
C HIS A 184 -17.43 -3.95 12.55
N TRP A 185 -16.78 -4.99 12.02
CA TRP A 185 -16.65 -6.30 12.67
C TRP A 185 -15.58 -7.16 12.01
N THR A 186 -15.13 -8.17 12.76
CA THR A 186 -14.29 -9.27 12.29
C THR A 186 -15.01 -10.59 12.58
N TYR A 187 -14.88 -11.56 11.69
CA TYR A 187 -15.39 -12.92 11.85
C TYR A 187 -14.25 -13.92 11.61
N ASP A 188 -14.10 -14.89 12.50
CA ASP A 188 -13.14 -15.99 12.32
C ASP A 188 -13.80 -17.14 11.56
N MET A 189 -13.39 -17.35 10.30
CA MET A 189 -13.84 -18.47 9.47
C MET A 189 -13.14 -19.78 9.82
N LEU A 190 -12.18 -19.77 10.76
CA LEU A 190 -11.41 -20.92 11.23
C LEU A 190 -10.53 -21.58 10.16
N ALA A 191 -10.47 -21.01 8.95
CA ALA A 191 -9.69 -21.49 7.83
C ALA A 191 -9.21 -20.33 6.94
N ALA A 192 -7.99 -20.44 6.42
CA ALA A 192 -7.35 -19.41 5.61
C ALA A 192 -8.15 -19.11 4.33
N ALA A 193 -8.32 -17.83 4.01
CA ALA A 193 -8.97 -17.40 2.77
C ALA A 193 -7.97 -16.84 1.77
N TRP A 194 -7.89 -17.48 0.60
CA TRP A 194 -6.98 -17.09 -0.48
C TRP A 194 -7.65 -16.24 -1.57
N GLY A 195 -8.97 -16.40 -1.70
CA GLY A 195 -9.78 -15.67 -2.67
C GLY A 195 -10.14 -14.26 -2.22
N SER A 196 -10.85 -13.54 -3.08
CA SER A 196 -11.49 -12.27 -2.73
C SER A 196 -12.98 -12.50 -2.43
N PRO A 197 -13.61 -11.69 -1.55
CA PRO A 197 -15.05 -11.70 -1.39
C PRO A 197 -15.75 -11.28 -2.69
N CYS A 198 -16.96 -11.79 -2.90
CA CYS A 198 -17.84 -11.43 -4.00
C CYS A 198 -19.18 -10.95 -3.45
N ILE A 199 -19.65 -9.78 -3.90
CA ILE A 199 -20.94 -9.24 -3.48
C ILE A 199 -21.95 -9.45 -4.61
N VAL A 200 -23.05 -10.15 -4.32
CA VAL A 200 -24.17 -10.36 -5.25
C VAL A 200 -25.48 -10.42 -4.47
N ASP A 201 -26.52 -9.77 -5.01
CA ASP A 201 -27.89 -9.80 -4.48
C ASP A 201 -27.99 -9.55 -2.97
N GLY A 202 -27.20 -8.59 -2.46
CA GLY A 202 -27.21 -8.21 -1.04
C GLY A 202 -26.46 -9.17 -0.11
N HIS A 203 -25.68 -10.10 -0.66
CA HIS A 203 -24.90 -11.08 0.09
C HIS A 203 -23.42 -11.01 -0.28
N VAL A 204 -22.56 -11.41 0.65
CA VAL A 204 -21.11 -11.46 0.49
C VAL A 204 -20.65 -12.91 0.60
N TYR A 205 -19.98 -13.40 -0.45
CA TYR A 205 -19.50 -14.77 -0.56
C TYR A 205 -17.99 -14.79 -0.43
N ILE A 206 -17.46 -15.66 0.42
CA ILE A 206 -16.02 -15.87 0.57
C ILE A 206 -15.75 -17.36 0.77
N GLY A 207 -14.73 -17.88 0.09
CA GLY A 207 -14.31 -19.27 0.18
C GLY A 207 -12.96 -19.42 0.89
N ASP A 208 -12.78 -20.55 1.57
CA ASP A 208 -11.59 -20.84 2.36
C ASP A 208 -10.84 -22.12 1.93
N GLU A 209 -9.77 -22.43 2.65
CA GLU A 209 -8.90 -23.56 2.41
C GLU A 209 -9.48 -24.93 2.79
N ASP A 210 -10.41 -24.99 3.74
CA ASP A 210 -11.09 -26.23 4.11
C ASP A 210 -12.23 -26.58 3.15
N GLY A 211 -12.60 -25.62 2.31
CA GLY A 211 -13.53 -25.79 1.20
C GLY A 211 -14.92 -25.29 1.53
N ASP A 212 -15.06 -24.53 2.60
CA ASP A 212 -16.31 -23.88 2.95
C ASP A 212 -16.44 -22.57 2.18
N VAL A 213 -17.70 -22.26 1.83
CA VAL A 213 -18.10 -20.95 1.31
C VAL A 213 -19.06 -20.34 2.32
N CYS A 214 -18.57 -19.33 3.03
CA CYS A 214 -19.35 -18.53 3.95
C CYS A 214 -20.12 -17.46 3.18
N ILE A 215 -21.40 -17.31 3.51
CA ILE A 215 -22.31 -16.33 2.91
C ILE A 215 -22.79 -15.40 4.02
N PHE A 216 -22.49 -14.11 3.90
CA PHE A 216 -22.91 -13.08 4.85
C PHE A 216 -23.95 -12.17 4.21
N GLU A 217 -24.79 -11.55 5.03
CA GLU A 217 -25.58 -10.40 4.58
C GLU A 217 -24.66 -9.19 4.37
N LEU A 218 -24.96 -8.36 3.37
CA LEU A 218 -24.29 -7.08 3.14
C LEU A 218 -24.69 -6.08 4.25
N SER A 219 -24.01 -6.16 5.39
CA SER A 219 -24.33 -5.40 6.60
C SER A 219 -23.09 -4.90 7.34
N ALA A 220 -23.25 -3.75 7.98
CA ALA A 220 -22.31 -3.17 8.94
C ALA A 220 -22.44 -3.79 10.34
N GLU A 221 -23.51 -4.53 10.60
CA GLU A 221 -23.76 -5.15 11.89
C GLU A 221 -23.15 -6.57 11.89
N PRO A 222 -22.50 -6.98 13.00
CA PRO A 222 -21.87 -8.29 13.10
C PRO A 222 -22.93 -9.39 13.12
N HIS A 223 -22.89 -10.30 12.16
CA HIS A 223 -23.79 -11.44 12.06
C HIS A 223 -22.97 -12.71 11.75
N GLU A 224 -23.43 -13.85 12.27
CA GLU A 224 -23.00 -15.15 11.77
C GLU A 224 -23.31 -15.25 10.26
N PRO A 225 -22.54 -16.03 9.49
CA PRO A 225 -22.88 -16.29 8.10
C PRO A 225 -24.29 -16.86 8.02
N ILE A 226 -25.08 -16.35 7.08
CA ILE A 226 -26.44 -16.84 6.82
C ILE A 226 -26.43 -18.27 6.28
N ALA A 227 -25.32 -18.70 5.71
CA ALA A 227 -25.06 -20.07 5.29
C ALA A 227 -23.55 -20.32 5.17
N GLU A 228 -23.18 -21.57 5.41
CA GLU A 228 -21.85 -22.11 5.19
C GLU A 228 -22.00 -23.38 4.36
N ILE A 229 -21.35 -23.42 3.20
CA ILE A 229 -21.52 -24.50 2.23
C ILE A 229 -20.18 -25.17 1.97
N ASN A 230 -20.02 -26.39 2.49
CA ASN A 230 -18.85 -27.20 2.19
C ASN A 230 -18.87 -27.71 0.74
N MET A 231 -17.87 -27.32 -0.04
CA MET A 231 -17.68 -27.70 -1.44
C MET A 231 -16.79 -28.94 -1.60
N GLY A 232 -16.42 -29.61 -0.52
CA GLY A 232 -15.64 -30.85 -0.47
C GLY A 232 -14.15 -30.70 -0.77
N ASN A 233 -13.68 -29.50 -1.11
CA ASN A 233 -12.28 -29.19 -1.37
C ASN A 233 -12.03 -27.68 -1.32
N SER A 234 -10.78 -27.27 -1.09
CA SER A 234 -10.37 -25.86 -0.94
C SER A 234 -10.90 -24.95 -2.04
N VAL A 235 -11.47 -23.82 -1.65
CA VAL A 235 -12.02 -22.77 -2.50
C VAL A 235 -11.09 -21.55 -2.46
N TYR A 236 -9.97 -21.65 -3.19
CA TYR A 236 -9.04 -20.53 -3.32
C TYR A 236 -9.46 -19.48 -4.36
N SER A 237 -10.47 -19.80 -5.18
CA SER A 237 -10.90 -18.91 -6.25
C SER A 237 -11.83 -17.82 -5.72
N THR A 238 -11.81 -16.66 -6.37
CA THR A 238 -12.81 -15.61 -6.14
C THR A 238 -14.11 -16.03 -6.82
N PRO A 239 -15.25 -16.12 -6.11
CA PRO A 239 -16.55 -16.31 -6.73
C PRO A 239 -16.83 -15.21 -7.76
N ILE A 240 -17.46 -15.55 -8.88
CA ILE A 240 -17.82 -14.57 -9.92
C ILE A 240 -19.23 -14.79 -10.42
N VAL A 241 -19.91 -13.72 -10.80
CA VAL A 241 -21.24 -13.80 -11.39
C VAL A 241 -21.17 -13.46 -12.87
N ALA A 242 -21.74 -14.32 -13.70
CA ALA A 242 -21.91 -14.06 -15.12
C ALA A 242 -23.24 -14.64 -15.60
N ASN A 243 -24.01 -13.86 -16.37
CA ASN A 243 -25.31 -14.27 -16.92
C ASN A 243 -26.29 -14.79 -15.84
N ASN A 244 -26.35 -14.14 -14.68
CA ASN A 244 -27.17 -14.53 -13.52
C ASN A 244 -26.84 -15.92 -12.95
N ILE A 245 -25.62 -16.40 -13.19
CA ILE A 245 -25.09 -17.64 -12.61
C ILE A 245 -23.88 -17.26 -11.76
N LEU A 246 -23.88 -17.71 -10.51
CA LEU A 246 -22.72 -17.65 -9.63
C LEU A 246 -21.81 -18.84 -9.92
N TYR A 247 -20.56 -18.55 -10.26
CA TYR A 247 -19.51 -19.54 -10.48
C TYR A 247 -18.55 -19.54 -9.31
N ILE A 248 -18.31 -20.72 -8.76
CA ILE A 248 -17.32 -20.94 -7.71
C ILE A 248 -16.44 -22.11 -8.14
N ALA A 249 -15.12 -21.93 -8.10
CA ALA A 249 -14.18 -22.99 -8.40
C ALA A 249 -13.45 -23.44 -7.14
N ASN A 250 -13.44 -24.75 -6.91
CA ASN A 250 -12.53 -25.37 -5.94
C ASN A 250 -11.35 -26.03 -6.68
N LYS A 251 -10.46 -26.75 -5.98
CA LYS A 251 -9.30 -27.41 -6.63
C LYS A 251 -9.65 -28.39 -7.77
N THR A 252 -10.88 -28.88 -7.84
CA THR A 252 -11.27 -30.01 -8.70
C THR A 252 -12.48 -29.74 -9.59
N HIS A 253 -13.36 -28.81 -9.22
CA HIS A 253 -14.64 -28.56 -9.86
C HIS A 253 -14.91 -27.06 -10.01
N ILE A 254 -15.70 -26.72 -11.03
CA ILE A 254 -16.37 -25.42 -11.15
C ILE A 254 -17.86 -25.68 -10.97
N PHE A 255 -18.44 -25.03 -9.98
CA PHE A 255 -19.87 -25.05 -9.70
C PHE A 255 -20.53 -23.88 -10.41
N ALA A 256 -21.74 -24.13 -10.94
CA ALA A 256 -22.60 -23.12 -11.54
C ALA A 256 -23.90 -23.13 -10.74
N ILE A 257 -24.18 -22.04 -10.04
CA ILE A 257 -25.29 -21.92 -9.10
C ILE A 257 -26.26 -20.87 -9.65
N GLU A 258 -27.46 -21.33 -10.00
CA GLU A 258 -28.58 -20.49 -10.42
C GLU A 258 -29.51 -20.22 -9.24
N ALA A 259 -30.09 -19.03 -9.19
CA ALA A 259 -31.19 -18.74 -8.27
C ALA A 259 -32.38 -19.69 -8.57
N PRO A 260 -33.14 -20.12 -7.54
CA PRO A 260 -34.34 -20.91 -7.76
C PRO A 260 -35.31 -20.17 -8.67
N LYS A 261 -35.94 -20.89 -9.61
CA LYS A 261 -36.98 -20.29 -10.46
C LYS A 261 -38.12 -19.74 -9.60
N GLY A 262 -38.31 -18.42 -9.61
CA GLY A 262 -39.39 -17.73 -8.90
C GLY A 262 -39.03 -17.16 -7.52
N ALA A 263 -37.74 -17.06 -7.18
CA ALA A 263 -37.31 -16.17 -6.10
C ALA A 263 -37.37 -14.71 -6.61
N GLU A 264 -38.16 -13.86 -5.94
CA GLU A 264 -38.19 -12.40 -6.13
C GLU A 264 -37.16 -11.71 -5.23
#